data_AF-A0A7L9A7E2-F1
#
_entry.id   AF-A0A7L9A7E2-F1
#
_cell.length_a   1.000
_cell.length_b   1.000
_cell.length_c   1.000
_cell.angle_alpha   90.00
_cell.angle_beta   90.00
_cell.angle_gamma   90.00
#
_symmetry.space_group_name_H-M   'P 1'
#
loop_
_entity.id
_entity.type
_entity.pdbx_description
1 polymer ?
#
loop_
_entity_poly.entity_id
_entity_poly.type
_entity_poly.pdbx_seq_one_letter_code
_entity_poly.pdbx_strand_id
1 'polypeptide(L)'
;KPLSPGEILGCTAPKLDSDILIYLGDGRFHLESIMIANPSVKAFKYDPYDKKFTSETYNHELMQSNRRNQISAAENASKFGLILGTLGRQGSTKVLSNLEKQIQNSKKKYVKILLSEIFPSKLALFDLGAFVQVACPRLSIDWGTAF
;
A
#
# COMPACT_ATOMS: atom_id res chain seq x y z
N LYS A 1 7.21 6.42 -14.29
CA LYS A 1 6.50 7.61 -14.81
C LYS A 1 5.02 7.26 -14.80
N PRO A 2 4.10 8.20 -14.49
CA PRO A 2 2.68 7.92 -14.73
C PRO A 2 2.50 7.50 -16.19
N LEU A 3 1.39 6.83 -16.45
CA LEU A 3 0.97 6.50 -17.79
C LEU A 3 0.62 7.81 -18.53
N SER A 4 -0.33 7.84 -19.45
CA SER A 4 -0.62 9.06 -20.21
C SER A 4 -0.95 10.25 -19.28
N PRO A 5 -0.80 11.52 -19.72
CA PRO A 5 -1.12 12.68 -18.87
C PRO A 5 -2.53 12.56 -18.25
N GLY A 6 -2.62 12.72 -16.92
CA GLY A 6 -3.87 12.58 -16.15
C GLY A 6 -4.20 11.15 -15.70
N GLU A 7 -3.48 10.13 -16.17
CA GLU A 7 -3.71 8.74 -15.81
C GLU A 7 -3.04 8.37 -14.47
N ILE A 8 -3.79 7.65 -13.63
CA ILE A 8 -3.34 7.19 -12.31
C ILE A 8 -3.55 5.70 -12.14
N LEU A 9 -2.73 5.08 -11.30
CA LEU A 9 -2.86 3.69 -10.90
C LEU A 9 -3.20 3.61 -9.41
N GLY A 10 -3.78 2.48 -8.97
CA GLY A 10 -4.11 2.30 -7.56
C GLY A 10 -2.90 2.37 -6.62
N CYS A 11 -1.69 2.14 -7.13
CA CYS A 11 -0.43 2.19 -6.40
C CYS A 11 0.47 3.38 -6.77
N THR A 12 0.09 4.23 -7.72
CA THR A 12 0.93 5.35 -8.19
C THR A 12 0.05 6.53 -8.59
N ALA A 13 0.25 7.65 -7.90
CA ALA A 13 -0.39 8.92 -8.21
C ALA A 13 0.63 10.07 -8.17
N PRO A 14 0.47 11.09 -9.02
CA PRO A 14 1.32 12.27 -9.00
C PRO A 14 1.02 13.15 -7.78
N LYS A 15 1.98 14.01 -7.43
CA LYS A 15 1.73 15.16 -6.57
C LYS A 15 1.07 16.26 -7.40
N LEU A 16 0.04 16.87 -6.83
CA LEU A 16 -0.72 17.93 -7.48
C LEU A 16 -0.32 19.30 -6.92
N ASP A 17 -0.30 20.29 -7.79
CA ASP A 17 -0.18 21.72 -7.45
C ASP A 17 -1.49 22.44 -7.78
N SER A 18 -2.60 21.85 -7.35
CA SER A 18 -3.95 22.29 -7.69
C SER A 18 -4.85 22.18 -6.47
N ASP A 19 -5.78 23.12 -6.33
CA ASP A 19 -6.69 23.16 -5.18
C ASP A 19 -7.75 22.06 -5.21
N ILE A 20 -8.09 21.62 -6.43
CA ILE A 20 -9.19 20.70 -6.70
C ILE A 20 -8.72 19.58 -7.64
N LEU A 21 -9.11 18.35 -7.30
CA LEU A 21 -9.01 17.16 -8.13
C LEU A 21 -10.40 16.74 -8.58
N ILE A 22 -10.56 16.47 -9.88
CA ILE A 22 -11.74 15.80 -10.43
C ILE A 22 -11.31 14.46 -11.02
N TYR A 23 -11.85 13.38 -10.48
CA TYR A 23 -11.65 12.03 -10.99
C TYR A 23 -12.83 11.62 -11.86
N LEU A 24 -12.51 11.16 -13.08
CA LEU A 24 -13.46 10.63 -14.04
C LEU A 24 -13.33 9.10 -14.04
N GLY A 25 -14.33 8.41 -13.50
CA GLY A 25 -14.31 6.96 -13.42
C GLY A 25 -15.26 6.43 -12.35
N ASP A 26 -15.50 5.13 -12.41
CA ASP A 26 -16.24 4.39 -11.40
C ASP A 26 -15.32 3.95 -10.24
N GLY A 27 -15.94 3.48 -9.17
CA GLY A 27 -15.22 2.98 -8.00
C GLY A 27 -14.46 4.07 -7.23
N ARG A 28 -13.60 3.62 -6.30
CA ARG A 28 -12.76 4.51 -5.46
C ARG A 28 -11.30 4.09 -5.40
N PHE A 29 -10.94 2.89 -5.84
CA PHE A 29 -9.58 2.36 -5.68
C PHE A 29 -8.51 3.27 -6.29
N HIS A 30 -8.70 3.76 -7.52
CA HIS A 30 -7.77 4.71 -8.15
C HIS A 30 -7.86 6.10 -7.54
N LEU A 31 -9.06 6.60 -7.26
CA LEU A 31 -9.27 7.89 -6.60
C LEU A 31 -8.58 7.96 -5.22
N GLU A 32 -8.65 6.90 -4.44
CA GLU A 32 -7.99 6.81 -3.15
C GLU A 32 -6.47 6.91 -3.27
N SER A 33 -5.86 6.41 -4.35
CA SER A 33 -4.40 6.51 -4.51
C SER A 33 -3.94 7.98 -4.62
N ILE A 34 -4.68 8.80 -5.36
CA ILE A 34 -4.38 10.22 -5.51
C ILE A 34 -4.81 11.05 -4.30
N MET A 35 -5.90 10.66 -3.60
CA MET A 35 -6.27 11.26 -2.31
C MET A 35 -5.22 10.99 -1.23
N ILE A 36 -4.72 9.75 -1.13
CA ILE A 36 -3.62 9.37 -0.22
C ILE A 36 -2.36 10.19 -0.52
N ALA A 37 -2.05 10.40 -1.80
CA ALA A 37 -0.89 11.17 -2.21
C ALA A 37 -1.05 12.68 -1.96
N ASN A 38 -2.27 13.21 -1.95
CA ASN A 38 -2.56 14.64 -1.90
C ASN A 38 -3.66 14.97 -0.85
N PRO A 39 -3.39 14.80 0.45
CA PRO A 39 -4.39 14.88 1.52
C PRO A 39 -5.08 16.24 1.66
N SER A 40 -4.44 17.33 1.21
CA SER A 40 -4.96 18.70 1.30
C SER A 40 -5.82 19.12 0.11
N VAL A 41 -5.81 18.35 -0.98
CA VAL A 41 -6.53 18.68 -2.22
C VAL A 41 -7.97 18.19 -2.13
N LYS A 42 -8.93 19.06 -2.46
CA LYS A 42 -10.35 18.68 -2.46
C LYS A 42 -10.61 17.73 -3.62
N ALA A 43 -11.16 16.55 -3.34
CA ALA A 43 -11.41 15.53 -4.35
C ALA A 43 -12.90 15.45 -4.69
N PHE A 44 -13.19 15.35 -5.98
CA PHE A 44 -14.51 15.06 -6.52
C PHE A 44 -14.44 13.90 -7.49
N LYS A 45 -15.51 13.11 -7.55
CA LYS A 45 -15.68 12.03 -8.53
C LYS A 45 -16.88 12.30 -9.40
N TYR A 46 -16.68 12.17 -10.71
CA TYR A 46 -17.74 11.98 -11.68
C TYR A 46 -17.76 10.53 -12.14
N ASP A 47 -18.84 9.82 -11.86
CA ASP A 47 -19.09 8.48 -12.38
C ASP A 47 -19.84 8.58 -13.73
N PRO A 48 -19.24 8.17 -14.85
CA PRO A 48 -19.86 8.31 -16.18
C PRO A 48 -21.04 7.37 -16.40
N TYR A 49 -21.14 6.28 -15.66
CA TYR A 49 -22.25 5.32 -15.75
C TYR A 49 -23.45 5.81 -14.97
N ASP A 50 -23.22 6.18 -13.71
CA ASP A 50 -24.26 6.68 -12.81
C ASP A 50 -24.64 8.15 -13.08
N LYS A 51 -23.81 8.87 -13.84
CA LYS A 51 -23.90 10.32 -14.09
C LYS A 51 -23.98 11.14 -12.79
N LYS A 52 -23.28 10.67 -11.76
CA LYS A 52 -23.25 11.31 -10.43
C LYS A 52 -21.94 12.05 -10.24
N PHE A 53 -22.05 13.28 -9.77
CA PHE A 53 -20.93 14.07 -9.28
C PHE A 53 -20.96 14.12 -7.76
N THR A 54 -19.89 13.68 -7.12
CA THR A 54 -19.83 13.51 -5.66
C THR A 54 -18.55 14.12 -5.10
N SER A 55 -18.64 14.69 -3.90
CA SER A 55 -17.44 15.08 -3.13
C SER A 55 -16.93 13.85 -2.38
N GLU A 56 -15.63 13.63 -2.46
CA GLU A 56 -14.99 12.40 -1.99
C GLU A 56 -13.94 12.73 -0.92
N THR A 57 -13.94 11.96 0.16
CA THR A 57 -13.00 12.12 1.27
C THR A 57 -12.29 10.81 1.57
N TYR A 58 -11.01 10.89 1.91
CA TYR A 58 -10.25 9.76 2.43
C TYR A 58 -9.92 9.96 3.90
N ASN A 59 -10.23 8.96 4.73
CA ASN A 59 -9.96 9.01 6.17
C ASN A 59 -8.47 8.75 6.44
N HIS A 60 -7.67 9.81 6.30
CA HIS A 60 -6.23 9.79 6.53
C HIS A 60 -5.89 9.48 7.99
N GLU A 61 -6.70 9.95 8.94
CA GLU A 61 -6.48 9.71 10.37
C GLU A 61 -6.61 8.22 10.71
N LEU A 62 -7.68 7.57 10.24
CA LEU A 62 -7.89 6.14 10.41
C LEU A 62 -6.76 5.34 9.74
N MET A 63 -6.42 5.66 8.49
CA MET A 63 -5.34 4.98 7.78
C MET A 63 -4.00 5.10 8.54
N GLN A 64 -3.66 6.28 9.03
CA GLN A 64 -2.43 6.50 9.82
C GLN A 64 -2.48 5.77 11.16
N SER A 65 -3.62 5.79 11.85
CA SER A 65 -3.82 5.10 13.12
C SER A 65 -3.62 3.59 12.96
N ASN A 66 -4.27 2.99 11.96
CA ASN A 66 -4.11 1.57 11.63
C ASN A 66 -2.64 1.22 11.34
N ARG A 67 -1.94 2.05 10.57
CA ARG A 67 -0.51 1.84 10.29
C ARG A 67 0.35 1.93 11.55
N ARG A 68 0.11 2.90 12.43
CA ARG A 68 0.87 3.03 13.69
C ARG A 68 0.63 1.82 14.59
N ASN A 69 -0.60 1.34 14.70
CA ASN A 69 -0.94 0.15 15.48
C ASN A 69 -0.20 -1.09 14.95
N GLN A 70 -0.19 -1.29 13.63
CA GLN A 70 0.52 -2.41 13.00
C GLN A 70 2.05 -2.31 13.16
N ILE A 71 2.61 -1.10 13.08
CA ILE A 71 4.04 -0.87 13.35
C ILE A 71 4.36 -1.23 14.81
N SER A 72 3.56 -0.74 15.77
CA SER A 72 3.76 -1.02 17.19
C SER A 72 3.63 -2.50 17.53
N ALA A 73 2.69 -3.21 16.91
CA ALA A 73 2.59 -4.67 17.02
C ALA A 73 3.87 -5.37 16.52
N ALA A 74 4.39 -4.94 15.36
CA ALA A 74 5.59 -5.50 14.76
C ALA A 74 6.89 -5.16 15.52
N GLU A 75 6.93 -4.09 16.32
CA GLU A 75 8.12 -3.70 17.11
C GLU A 75 8.59 -4.84 18.02
N ASN A 76 7.65 -5.56 18.62
CA ASN A 76 7.91 -6.68 19.54
C ASN A 76 8.23 -8.01 18.82
N ALA A 77 8.10 -8.07 17.50
CA ALA A 77 8.41 -9.28 16.75
C ALA A 77 9.92 -9.58 16.80
N SER A 78 10.25 -10.85 17.07
CA SER A 78 11.64 -11.35 17.09
C SER A 78 12.07 -11.93 15.75
N LYS A 79 11.12 -12.38 14.93
CA LYS A 79 11.33 -13.06 13.65
C LYS A 79 10.39 -12.51 12.58
N PHE A 80 10.97 -12.03 11.48
CA PHE A 80 10.25 -11.35 10.39
C PHE A 80 10.18 -12.21 9.11
N GLY A 81 9.09 -12.10 8.38
CA GLY A 81 8.99 -12.57 6.99
C GLY A 81 9.26 -11.44 6.02
N LEU A 82 10.31 -11.54 5.21
CA LEU A 82 10.57 -10.63 4.11
C LEU A 82 9.99 -11.21 2.83
N ILE A 83 8.87 -10.66 2.37
CA ILE A 83 8.14 -11.14 1.19
C ILE A 83 8.60 -10.37 -0.05
N LEU A 84 9.01 -11.10 -1.09
CA LEU A 84 9.22 -10.55 -2.43
C LEU A 84 8.08 -11.01 -3.34
N GLY A 85 7.33 -10.05 -3.88
CA GLY A 85 6.30 -10.33 -4.88
C GLY A 85 6.91 -10.79 -6.20
N THR A 86 6.48 -11.95 -6.71
CA THR A 86 6.96 -12.52 -7.98
C THR A 86 5.99 -12.32 -9.14
N LEU A 87 4.81 -11.75 -8.90
CA LEU A 87 3.82 -11.47 -9.94
C LEU A 87 4.10 -10.14 -10.65
N GLY A 88 4.27 -10.21 -11.98
CA GLY A 88 4.48 -9.04 -12.82
C GLY A 88 5.71 -8.23 -12.39
N ARG A 89 5.57 -6.89 -12.37
CA ARG A 89 6.63 -5.93 -11.98
C ARG A 89 6.39 -5.33 -10.60
N GLN A 90 5.86 -6.11 -9.65
CA GLN A 90 5.52 -5.62 -8.31
C GLN A 90 6.70 -5.69 -7.32
N GLY A 91 7.60 -6.68 -7.47
CA GLY A 91 8.73 -6.88 -6.58
C GLY A 91 9.98 -6.05 -6.93
N SER A 92 10.81 -5.79 -5.91
CA SER A 92 12.11 -5.12 -6.09
C SER A 92 13.20 -5.81 -5.25
N THR A 93 14.11 -6.51 -5.93
CA THR A 93 15.26 -7.16 -5.29
C THR A 93 16.20 -6.17 -4.62
N LYS A 94 16.32 -4.95 -5.17
CA LYS A 94 17.09 -3.85 -4.57
C LYS A 94 16.50 -3.43 -3.22
N VAL A 95 15.18 -3.25 -3.15
CA VAL A 95 14.49 -2.90 -1.89
C VAL A 95 14.61 -4.04 -0.89
N LEU A 96 14.40 -5.29 -1.33
CA LEU A 96 14.57 -6.47 -0.49
C LEU A 96 15.99 -6.54 0.10
N SER A 97 17.03 -6.37 -0.71
CA SER A 97 18.42 -6.37 -0.24
C SER A 97 18.69 -5.29 0.81
N ASN A 98 18.09 -4.11 0.66
CA ASN A 98 18.20 -3.05 1.67
C ASN A 98 17.51 -3.46 2.98
N LEU A 99 16.33 -4.09 2.92
CA LEU A 99 15.62 -4.60 4.10
C LEU A 99 16.40 -5.73 4.79
N GLU A 100 17.00 -6.63 4.02
CA GLU A 100 17.88 -7.69 4.55
C GLU A 100 19.02 -7.09 5.37
N LYS A 101 19.71 -6.06 4.84
CA LYS A 101 20.77 -5.36 5.57
C LYS A 101 20.26 -4.68 6.85
N GLN A 102 19.10 -4.02 6.79
CA GLN A 102 18.52 -3.36 7.96
C GLN A 102 18.17 -4.34 9.07
N ILE A 103 17.57 -5.49 8.73
CA ILE A 103 17.26 -6.51 9.73
C ILE A 103 18.52 -7.19 10.24
N GLN A 104 19.53 -7.46 9.40
CA GLN A 104 20.81 -8.01 9.85
C GLN A 104 21.56 -7.09 10.82
N ASN A 105 21.44 -5.77 10.62
CA ASN A 105 21.98 -4.76 11.55
C ASN A 105 21.17 -4.66 12.85
N SER A 106 20.00 -5.31 12.93
CA SER A 106 19.21 -5.46 14.13
C SER A 106 19.45 -6.83 14.78
N LYS A 107 19.09 -7.00 16.05
CA LYS A 107 19.17 -8.31 16.74
C LYS A 107 18.01 -9.26 16.37
N LYS A 108 17.31 -9.02 15.26
CA LYS A 108 16.10 -9.75 14.84
C LYS A 108 16.42 -10.78 13.76
N LYS A 109 15.66 -11.88 13.75
CA LYS A 109 15.78 -12.95 12.74
C LYS A 109 14.85 -12.67 11.56
N TYR A 110 15.14 -13.20 10.39
CA TYR A 110 14.21 -13.15 9.25
C TYR A 110 14.24 -14.39 8.37
N VAL A 111 13.15 -14.58 7.62
CA VAL A 111 13.00 -15.59 6.57
C VAL A 111 12.59 -14.87 5.28
N LYS A 112 13.19 -15.25 4.15
CA LYS A 112 12.82 -14.74 2.83
C LYS A 112 11.73 -15.61 2.23
N ILE A 113 10.69 -14.97 1.71
CA ILE A 113 9.52 -15.65 1.16
C ILE A 113 9.25 -15.05 -0.22
N LEU A 114 9.14 -15.89 -1.24
CA LEU A 114 8.76 -15.48 -2.58
C LEU A 114 7.32 -15.93 -2.83
N LEU A 115 6.43 -14.99 -3.14
CA LEU A 115 5.02 -15.27 -3.38
C LEU A 115 4.54 -14.52 -4.62
N SER A 116 3.77 -15.20 -5.48
CA SER A 116 3.05 -14.55 -6.57
C SER A 116 1.86 -13.76 -6.03
N GLU A 117 1.15 -14.33 -5.06
CA GLU A 117 -0.03 -13.74 -4.43
C GLU A 117 0.05 -13.87 -2.91
N ILE A 118 -0.27 -12.79 -2.21
CA ILE A 118 -0.15 -12.67 -0.76
C ILE A 118 -1.55 -12.68 -0.15
N PHE A 119 -1.82 -13.68 0.69
CA PHE A 119 -3.10 -13.85 1.38
C PHE A 119 -2.86 -14.09 2.88
N PRO A 120 -3.71 -13.56 3.78
CA PRO A 120 -3.58 -13.80 5.22
C PRO A 120 -3.50 -15.29 5.57
N SER A 121 -4.33 -16.13 4.94
CA SER A 121 -4.34 -17.58 5.16
C SER A 121 -3.01 -18.27 4.81
N LYS A 122 -2.28 -17.80 3.80
CA LYS A 122 -0.95 -18.32 3.46
C LYS A 122 0.10 -17.84 4.46
N LEU A 123 0.02 -16.58 4.91
CA LEU A 123 0.98 -16.02 5.86
C LEU A 123 0.83 -16.64 7.26
N ALA A 124 -0.40 -16.99 7.65
CA ALA A 124 -0.69 -17.69 8.90
C ALA A 124 -0.03 -19.09 9.02
N LEU A 125 0.40 -19.68 7.90
CA LEU A 125 1.13 -20.96 7.90
C LEU A 125 2.59 -20.81 8.36
N PHE A 126 3.12 -19.58 8.43
CA PHE A 126 4.48 -19.33 8.88
C PHE A 126 4.49 -18.92 10.35
N ASP A 127 5.36 -19.56 11.14
CA ASP A 127 5.66 -19.16 12.52
C ASP A 127 6.62 -17.94 12.53
N LEU A 128 6.04 -16.76 12.28
CA LEU A 128 6.70 -15.45 12.16
C LEU A 128 5.84 -14.38 12.85
N GLY A 129 6.48 -13.40 13.50
CA GLY A 129 5.78 -12.38 14.29
C GLY A 129 5.35 -11.14 13.49
N ALA A 130 5.93 -10.91 12.31
CA ALA A 130 5.57 -9.80 11.44
C ALA A 130 6.06 -10.05 10.00
N PHE A 131 5.40 -9.42 9.03
CA PHE A 131 5.76 -9.51 7.62
C PHE A 131 6.03 -8.13 7.02
N VAL A 132 7.06 -8.04 6.19
CA VAL A 132 7.35 -6.87 5.36
C VAL A 132 7.28 -7.32 3.91
N GLN A 133 6.36 -6.71 3.15
CA GLN A 133 6.15 -7.06 1.75
C GLN A 133 6.77 -6.05 0.80
N VAL A 134 7.49 -6.56 -0.19
CA VAL A 134 8.03 -5.85 -1.35
C VAL A 134 7.28 -6.34 -2.58
N ALA A 135 6.02 -5.90 -2.70
CA ALA A 135 5.09 -6.18 -3.79
C ALA A 135 4.16 -4.96 -4.01
N CYS A 136 2.85 -5.17 -4.19
CA CYS A 136 1.89 -4.09 -4.33
C CYS A 136 1.68 -3.33 -2.99
N PRO A 137 1.90 -2.00 -2.93
CA PRO A 137 1.78 -1.25 -1.67
C PRO A 137 0.35 -1.20 -1.13
N ARG A 138 -0.67 -1.38 -1.98
CA ARG A 138 -2.08 -1.39 -1.59
C ARG A 138 -2.44 -2.55 -0.68
N LEU A 139 -1.72 -3.66 -0.73
CA LEU A 139 -1.93 -4.80 0.18
C LEU A 139 -1.79 -4.38 1.65
N SER A 140 -0.74 -3.64 1.98
CA SER A 140 -0.51 -3.22 3.37
C SER A 140 -1.38 -2.04 3.80
N ILE A 141 -1.88 -1.23 2.86
CA ILE A 141 -2.72 -0.07 3.16
C ILE A 141 -4.18 -0.50 3.34
N ASP A 142 -4.71 -1.28 2.41
CA ASP A 142 -6.13 -1.64 2.37
C ASP A 142 -6.43 -2.87 3.24
N TRP A 143 -5.47 -3.79 3.37
CA TRP A 143 -5.65 -5.08 4.04
C TRP A 143 -4.75 -5.26 5.26
N GLY A 144 -4.04 -4.21 5.69
CA GLY A 144 -3.07 -4.28 6.78
C GLY A 144 -3.65 -4.74 8.13
N THR A 145 -4.96 -4.58 8.34
CA THR A 145 -5.67 -5.05 9.55
C THR A 145 -6.15 -6.49 9.47
N ALA A 146 -6.03 -7.13 8.30
CA ALA A 146 -6.41 -8.53 8.09
C ALA A 146 -5.25 -9.52 8.30
N PHE A 147 -4.05 -9.01 8.60
CA PHE A 147 -2.82 -9.77 8.82
C PHE A 147 -2.43 -9.81 10.29
#